data_AF-A0A062UJI0-F1
#
_entry.id   AF-A0A062UJI0-F1
#
_cell.length_a   1.000
_cell.length_b   1.000
_cell.length_c   1.000
_cell.angle_alpha   90.00
_cell.angle_beta   90.00
_cell.angle_gamma   90.00
#
_symmetry.space_group_name_H-M   'P 1'
#
loop_
_entity.id
_entity.type
_entity.pdbx_description
1 polymer ?
#
loop_
_entity_poly.entity_id
_entity_poly.type
_entity_poly.pdbx_seq_one_letter_code
_entity_poly.pdbx_strand_id
1 'polypeptide(L)'
;MKTHTSLLAVAAIALAACGGQGSADRSAMAPPPPAPTAMMSQQNYEAAPMEEAAGGGTPVDAAVQQYIAYSHSLGLRLPVNAIEPVMQGHIAACNKAGPDKCIVTNSYLNAWSEDESSGSLNLRATPDWIETFLNGVEAEADAAKGEVTTRQTTAEDLTVTIIDTNARLHAQEALQKRIEDLLENRPGDLGELLDTERELARVNGEIDSLKSSMKALMQRVNMSQLSVSYETKRNPVSSSALSPLGDAFGGFFYNLSSALAAVITAFAVGLPWLILIGVFLWLWLKLIWPRIRRKKS
;
A
#
# COMPACT_ATOMS: atom_id res chain seq x y z
N MET A 1 66.46 0.16 19.91
CA MET A 1 66.54 1.60 20.26
C MET A 1 65.23 2.27 19.89
N LYS A 2 64.71 3.10 20.81
CA LYS A 2 63.57 4.05 20.69
C LYS A 2 62.17 3.43 20.80
N THR A 3 61.58 3.30 21.99
CA THR A 3 60.97 4.28 22.94
C THR A 3 59.49 4.57 22.66
N HIS A 4 58.68 4.29 23.69
CA HIS A 4 57.26 4.56 23.87
C HIS A 4 56.88 6.04 23.75
N THR A 5 55.63 6.32 23.35
CA THR A 5 54.85 7.46 23.84
C THR A 5 53.35 7.17 23.83
N SER A 6 52.75 7.33 25.00
CA SER A 6 51.35 7.23 25.41
C SER A 6 50.47 8.36 24.86
N LEU A 7 49.15 8.13 24.76
CA LEU A 7 48.04 9.09 24.94
C LEU A 7 46.73 8.29 24.73
N LEU A 8 46.03 7.77 25.75
CA LEU A 8 45.20 8.47 26.76
C LEU A 8 44.19 9.44 26.13
N ALA A 9 43.03 8.91 25.71
CA ALA A 9 41.80 9.67 25.52
C ALA A 9 40.64 8.84 26.09
N VAL A 10 40.27 9.16 27.33
CA VAL A 10 39.08 8.67 28.02
C VAL A 10 37.89 9.46 27.48
N ALA A 11 37.03 8.81 26.70
CA ALA A 11 35.71 9.33 26.35
C ALA A 11 34.67 8.62 27.23
N ALA A 12 34.29 9.27 28.32
CA ALA A 12 33.16 8.87 29.15
C ALA A 12 31.87 9.33 28.46
N ILE A 13 31.21 8.42 27.75
CA ILE A 13 29.84 8.63 27.26
C ILE A 13 28.90 8.10 28.34
N ALA A 14 28.28 9.04 29.05
CA ALA A 14 27.13 8.80 29.90
C ALA A 14 25.90 8.55 29.00
N LEU A 15 25.39 7.32 29.00
CA LEU A 15 24.12 6.95 28.39
C LEU A 15 23.04 6.84 29.48
N ALA A 16 22.13 7.81 29.42
CA ALA A 16 20.72 7.84 29.80
C ALA A 16 20.16 6.53 30.41
N ALA A 17 19.64 6.51 31.64
CA ALA A 17 18.38 7.14 32.06
C ALA A 17 17.17 6.77 31.18
N CYS A 18 16.59 5.59 31.40
CA CYS A 18 15.19 5.29 31.06
C CYS A 18 14.66 4.20 32.00
N GLY A 19 13.92 4.63 33.02
CA GLY A 19 13.26 3.75 33.99
C GLY A 19 12.07 4.48 34.61
N GLY A 20 11.16 4.96 33.76
CA GLY A 20 9.93 5.62 34.17
C GLY A 20 8.73 4.75 33.84
N GLN A 21 8.24 4.02 34.83
CA GLN A 21 7.00 3.26 34.73
C GLN A 21 5.81 4.22 34.95
N GLY A 22 5.35 4.81 33.87
CA GLY A 22 4.14 5.64 33.85
C GLY A 22 2.90 4.75 33.83
N SER A 23 2.27 4.58 34.99
CA SER A 23 0.90 4.06 35.08
C SER A 23 -0.03 5.04 34.38
N ALA A 24 -0.49 4.68 33.17
CA ALA A 24 -1.55 5.40 32.49
C ALA A 24 -2.86 5.15 33.24
N ASP A 25 -3.22 6.14 34.05
CA ASP A 25 -4.51 6.26 34.72
C ASP A 25 -5.60 6.39 33.65
N ARG A 26 -6.25 5.28 33.31
CA ARG A 26 -7.40 5.27 32.40
C ARG A 26 -8.61 5.78 33.17
N SER A 27 -8.74 7.10 33.24
CA SER A 27 -10.01 7.74 33.60
C SER A 27 -11.08 7.29 32.60
N ALA A 28 -12.03 6.49 33.08
CA ALA A 28 -13.21 6.11 32.33
C ALA A 28 -14.07 7.36 32.09
N MET A 29 -14.08 7.85 30.86
CA MET A 29 -15.00 8.90 30.43
C MET A 29 -16.42 8.28 30.42
N ALA A 30 -17.32 8.83 31.23
CA ALA A 30 -18.74 8.47 31.17
C ALA A 30 -19.32 8.86 29.80
N PRO A 31 -20.24 8.07 29.22
CA PRO A 31 -20.90 8.45 27.98
C PRO A 31 -21.75 9.71 28.17
N PRO A 32 -21.86 10.59 27.17
CA PRO A 32 -22.70 11.78 27.24
C PRO A 32 -24.18 11.40 27.35
N PRO A 33 -25.01 12.21 28.03
CA PRO A 33 -26.46 11.96 28.11
C PRO A 33 -27.11 12.08 26.72
N PRO A 34 -28.21 11.33 26.48
CA PRO A 34 -28.93 11.42 25.21
C PRO A 34 -29.54 12.81 25.02
N ALA A 35 -29.49 13.30 23.77
CA ALA A 35 -30.10 14.56 23.38
C ALA A 35 -31.62 14.55 23.61
N PRO A 36 -32.23 15.69 23.99
CA PRO A 36 -33.68 15.77 24.16
C PRO A 36 -34.38 15.57 22.81
N THR A 37 -35.29 14.59 22.77
CA THR A 37 -36.25 14.42 21.67
C THR A 37 -37.09 15.68 21.54
N ALA A 38 -36.92 16.40 20.43
CA ALA A 38 -37.85 17.43 20.02
C ALA A 38 -39.20 16.77 19.70
N MET A 39 -40.21 17.05 20.52
CA MET A 39 -41.60 16.74 20.20
C MET A 39 -41.99 17.58 18.98
N MET A 40 -42.04 16.97 17.79
CA MET A 40 -42.75 17.57 16.67
C MET A 40 -44.24 17.53 17.00
N SER A 41 -44.83 18.70 17.19
CA SER A 41 -46.28 18.86 17.24
C SER A 41 -46.87 18.41 15.90
N GLN A 42 -47.70 17.37 15.95
CA GLN A 42 -48.62 17.01 14.87
C GLN A 42 -49.51 18.22 14.58
N GLN A 43 -49.19 18.96 13.52
CA GLN A 43 -50.16 19.79 12.85
C GLN A 43 -50.83 18.91 11.80
N ASN A 44 -52.12 18.66 12.00
CA ASN A 44 -52.98 18.05 11.01
C ASN A 44 -53.01 18.95 9.77
N TYR A 45 -52.36 18.51 8.70
CA TYR A 45 -52.64 19.00 7.35
C TYR A 45 -53.71 18.07 6.77
N GLU A 46 -54.95 18.53 6.78
CA GLU A 46 -56.04 17.91 6.03
C GLU A 46 -55.67 17.92 4.55
N ALA A 47 -55.46 16.73 3.99
CA ALA A 47 -55.23 16.54 2.57
C ALA A 47 -56.54 16.82 1.81
N ALA A 48 -56.53 17.87 0.98
CA ALA A 48 -57.53 18.04 -0.06
C ALA A 48 -57.42 16.87 -1.06
N PRO A 49 -58.53 16.34 -1.58
CA PRO A 49 -58.48 15.24 -2.54
C PRO A 49 -57.90 15.76 -3.86
N MET A 50 -56.72 15.26 -4.22
CA MET A 50 -56.13 15.49 -5.53
C MET A 50 -56.89 14.61 -6.52
N GLU A 51 -57.67 15.24 -7.41
CA GLU A 51 -58.30 14.55 -8.54
C GLU A 51 -57.25 13.81 -9.35
N GLU A 52 -57.57 12.56 -9.61
CA GLU A 52 -56.81 11.59 -10.38
C GLU A 52 -56.71 12.09 -11.84
N ALA A 53 -55.70 12.92 -12.11
CA ALA A 53 -55.30 13.21 -13.47
C ALA A 53 -54.83 11.91 -14.09
N ALA A 54 -55.64 11.36 -14.99
CA ALA A 54 -55.34 10.22 -15.84
C ALA A 54 -54.04 10.48 -16.60
N GLY A 55 -52.92 10.08 -16.00
CA GLY A 55 -51.62 10.03 -16.64
C GLY A 55 -51.62 8.87 -17.60
N GLY A 56 -51.74 9.19 -18.90
CA GLY A 56 -51.41 8.27 -19.96
C GLY A 56 -50.02 7.69 -19.69
N GLY A 57 -49.98 6.39 -19.41
CA GLY A 57 -48.75 5.65 -19.24
C GLY A 57 -48.00 5.65 -20.57
N THR A 58 -47.12 6.62 -20.75
CA THR A 58 -46.01 6.48 -21.67
C THR A 58 -45.17 5.31 -21.16
N PRO A 59 -44.78 4.34 -22.00
CA PRO A 59 -43.87 3.30 -21.56
C PRO A 59 -42.59 3.98 -21.11
N VAL A 60 -42.28 3.91 -19.81
CA VAL A 60 -40.96 4.24 -19.29
C VAL A 60 -40.07 3.04 -19.63
N ASP A 61 -39.84 2.86 -20.93
CA ASP A 61 -38.90 1.90 -21.49
C ASP A 61 -37.76 2.69 -22.16
N ALA A 62 -37.26 3.68 -21.42
CA ALA A 62 -35.89 4.12 -21.57
C ALA A 62 -35.15 3.44 -20.43
N ALA A 63 -34.51 2.30 -20.72
CA ALA A 63 -33.57 1.69 -19.81
C ALA A 63 -32.68 2.80 -19.26
N VAL A 64 -32.78 3.05 -17.94
CA VAL A 64 -31.93 4.05 -17.28
C VAL A 64 -30.50 3.62 -17.59
N GLN A 65 -29.79 4.42 -18.40
CA GLN A 65 -28.44 4.09 -18.84
C GLN A 65 -27.56 4.04 -17.60
N GLN A 66 -27.23 2.83 -17.14
CA GLN A 66 -26.36 2.61 -15.99
C GLN A 66 -24.91 2.66 -16.45
N TYR A 67 -24.09 3.38 -15.69
CA TYR A 67 -22.67 3.51 -15.93
C TYR A 67 -21.92 2.87 -14.77
N ILE A 68 -21.58 1.59 -14.92
CA ILE A 68 -20.89 0.82 -13.88
C ILE A 68 -19.46 0.55 -14.32
N ALA A 69 -18.49 0.92 -13.48
CA ALA A 69 -17.08 0.61 -13.67
C ALA A 69 -16.72 -0.67 -12.89
N TYR A 70 -16.26 -1.70 -13.59
CA TYR A 70 -15.81 -2.94 -12.98
C TYR A 70 -14.29 -2.96 -12.79
N SER A 71 -13.85 -3.50 -11.66
CA SER A 71 -12.46 -3.81 -11.38
C SER A 71 -12.33 -5.22 -10.82
N HIS A 72 -11.35 -5.95 -11.31
CA HIS A 72 -11.10 -7.34 -10.96
C HIS A 72 -9.71 -7.47 -10.37
N SER A 73 -9.59 -8.26 -9.31
CA SER A 73 -8.30 -8.70 -8.78
C SER A 73 -8.24 -10.21 -8.73
N LEU A 74 -7.11 -10.74 -9.18
CA LEU A 74 -6.85 -12.15 -9.30
C LEU A 74 -5.49 -12.44 -8.69
N GLY A 75 -5.44 -13.39 -7.77
CA GLY A 75 -4.20 -13.94 -7.23
C GLY A 75 -3.97 -15.32 -7.79
N LEU A 76 -2.78 -15.54 -8.35
CA LEU A 76 -2.33 -16.83 -8.86
C LEU A 76 -1.10 -17.27 -8.07
N ARG A 77 -1.11 -18.52 -7.62
CA ARG A 77 0.03 -19.15 -6.99
C ARG A 77 0.54 -20.27 -7.88
N LEU A 78 1.71 -20.07 -8.47
CA LEU A 78 2.27 -20.94 -9.50
C LEU A 78 3.66 -21.46 -9.08
N PRO A 79 4.13 -22.60 -9.62
CA PRO A 79 5.55 -22.96 -9.54
C PRO A 79 6.45 -21.86 -10.10
N VAL A 80 7.65 -21.66 -9.54
CA VAL A 80 8.58 -20.57 -9.93
C VAL A 80 8.84 -20.55 -11.44
N ASN A 81 9.09 -21.71 -12.03
CA ASN A 81 9.36 -21.88 -13.46
C ASN A 81 8.14 -21.65 -14.36
N ALA A 82 6.93 -21.56 -13.79
CA ALA A 82 5.68 -21.32 -14.51
C ALA A 82 5.23 -19.85 -14.45
N ILE A 83 5.73 -19.05 -13.49
CA ILE A 83 5.29 -17.65 -13.31
C ILE A 83 5.58 -16.81 -14.56
N GLU A 84 6.84 -16.80 -15.01
CA GLU A 84 7.23 -16.03 -16.20
C GLU A 84 6.48 -16.45 -17.47
N PRO A 85 6.43 -17.74 -17.87
CA PRO A 85 5.73 -18.11 -19.10
C PRO A 85 4.22 -17.87 -19.04
N VAL A 86 3.56 -18.08 -17.89
CA VAL A 86 2.12 -17.77 -17.75
C VAL A 86 1.88 -16.26 -17.83
N MET A 87 2.67 -15.47 -17.12
CA MET A 87 2.56 -14.00 -17.18
C MET A 87 2.78 -13.48 -18.60
N GLN A 88 3.79 -13.99 -19.31
CA GLN A 88 4.04 -13.63 -20.72
C GLN A 88 2.92 -14.11 -21.64
N GLY A 89 2.32 -15.27 -21.36
CA GLY A 89 1.13 -15.77 -22.05
C GLY A 89 -0.06 -14.81 -21.93
N HIS A 90 -0.33 -14.31 -20.72
CA HIS A 90 -1.38 -13.32 -20.48
C HIS A 90 -1.08 -11.98 -21.19
N ILE A 91 0.16 -11.50 -21.16
CA ILE A 91 0.59 -10.29 -21.90
C ILE A 91 0.38 -10.49 -23.40
N ALA A 92 0.78 -11.64 -23.95
CA ALA A 92 0.62 -11.97 -25.36
C ALA A 92 -0.87 -12.07 -25.75
N ALA A 93 -1.71 -12.64 -24.90
CA ALA A 93 -3.16 -12.70 -25.11
C ALA A 93 -3.79 -11.29 -25.19
N CYS A 94 -3.37 -10.40 -24.29
CA CYS A 94 -3.78 -8.99 -24.31
C CYS A 94 -3.32 -8.28 -25.59
N ASN A 95 -2.04 -8.40 -25.95
CA ASN A 95 -1.47 -7.79 -27.15
C ASN A 95 -2.11 -8.32 -28.44
N LYS A 96 -2.48 -9.62 -28.47
CA LYS A 96 -3.19 -10.25 -29.59
C LYS A 96 -4.61 -9.72 -29.74
N ALA A 97 -5.28 -9.36 -28.64
CA ALA A 97 -6.62 -8.77 -28.70
C ALA A 97 -6.62 -7.35 -29.30
N GLY A 98 -5.47 -6.65 -29.22
CA GLY A 98 -5.27 -5.32 -29.75
C GLY A 98 -5.69 -4.20 -28.78
N PRO A 99 -5.22 -2.96 -29.01
CA PRO A 99 -5.38 -1.86 -28.06
C PRO A 99 -6.85 -1.44 -27.84
N ASP A 100 -7.74 -1.71 -28.78
CA ASP A 100 -9.17 -1.42 -28.63
C ASP A 100 -9.86 -2.34 -27.61
N LYS A 101 -9.27 -3.53 -27.36
CA LYS A 101 -9.84 -4.56 -26.49
C LYS A 101 -9.06 -4.76 -25.20
N CYS A 102 -7.73 -4.70 -25.26
CA CYS A 102 -6.87 -4.90 -24.10
C CYS A 102 -5.58 -4.09 -24.22
N ILE A 103 -5.20 -3.43 -23.13
CA ILE A 103 -3.97 -2.65 -23.00
C ILE A 103 -3.30 -3.06 -21.69
N VAL A 104 -2.03 -3.48 -21.77
CA VAL A 104 -1.19 -3.68 -20.59
C VAL A 104 -0.77 -2.32 -20.04
N THR A 105 -1.13 -2.04 -18.78
CA THR A 105 -0.81 -0.76 -18.14
C THR A 105 0.44 -0.84 -17.27
N ASN A 106 0.70 -2.00 -16.67
CA ASN A 106 1.89 -2.25 -15.88
C ASN A 106 2.20 -3.74 -15.87
N SER A 107 3.47 -4.10 -15.98
CA SER A 107 3.93 -5.46 -15.82
C SER A 107 5.28 -5.43 -15.11
N TYR A 108 5.42 -6.20 -14.05
CA TYR A 108 6.70 -6.42 -13.42
C TYR A 108 6.84 -7.88 -12.98
N LEU A 109 8.08 -8.34 -12.99
CA LEU A 109 8.48 -9.64 -12.49
C LEU A 109 9.73 -9.43 -11.64
N ASN A 110 9.69 -9.94 -10.42
CA ASN A 110 10.81 -9.95 -9.49
C ASN A 110 11.19 -11.41 -9.23
N ALA A 111 12.38 -11.80 -9.65
CA ALA A 111 12.99 -13.07 -9.29
C ALA A 111 13.99 -12.79 -8.16
N TRP A 112 13.61 -13.05 -6.91
CA TRP A 112 14.44 -12.78 -5.74
C TRP A 112 15.51 -13.86 -5.56
N SER A 113 15.14 -15.11 -5.86
CA SER A 113 16.02 -16.27 -5.81
C SER A 113 15.55 -17.33 -6.81
N GLU A 114 16.30 -18.42 -6.94
CA GLU A 114 15.91 -19.57 -7.78
C GLU A 114 14.60 -20.23 -7.31
N ASP A 115 14.26 -20.06 -6.02
CA ASP A 115 13.08 -20.67 -5.39
C ASP A 115 11.95 -19.68 -5.11
N GLU A 116 12.14 -18.39 -5.42
CA GLU A 116 11.15 -17.35 -5.15
C GLU A 116 11.10 -16.31 -6.27
N SER A 117 9.95 -16.29 -6.94
CA SER A 117 9.57 -15.22 -7.85
C SER A 117 8.17 -14.71 -7.55
N SER A 118 7.97 -13.43 -7.76
CA SER A 118 6.67 -12.78 -7.73
C SER A 118 6.52 -11.83 -8.92
N GLY A 119 5.29 -11.61 -9.35
CA GLY A 119 5.00 -10.69 -10.44
C GLY A 119 3.66 -10.03 -10.24
N SER A 120 3.44 -8.95 -10.97
CA SER A 120 2.10 -8.39 -11.14
C SER A 120 1.92 -7.90 -12.56
N LEU A 121 0.71 -8.14 -13.07
CA LEU A 121 0.24 -7.66 -14.35
C LEU A 121 -1.03 -6.85 -14.11
N ASN A 122 -1.01 -5.58 -14.49
CA ASN A 122 -2.20 -4.75 -14.57
C ASN A 122 -2.54 -4.51 -16.03
N LEU A 123 -3.80 -4.71 -16.37
CA LEU A 123 -4.33 -4.49 -17.70
C LEU A 123 -5.68 -3.78 -17.63
N ARG A 124 -6.02 -3.09 -18.71
CA ARG A 124 -7.33 -2.51 -18.95
C ARG A 124 -7.91 -3.14 -20.20
N ALA A 125 -9.12 -3.66 -20.11
CA ALA A 125 -9.75 -4.33 -21.23
C ALA A 125 -11.26 -4.16 -21.22
N THR A 126 -11.90 -4.42 -22.36
CA THR A 126 -13.37 -4.42 -22.46
C THR A 126 -13.96 -5.49 -21.55
N PRO A 127 -15.13 -5.26 -20.92
CA PRO A 127 -15.79 -6.23 -20.03
C PRO A 127 -15.87 -7.64 -20.61
N ASP A 128 -16.36 -7.77 -21.86
CA ASP A 128 -16.52 -9.05 -22.56
C ASP A 128 -15.20 -9.86 -22.66
N TRP A 129 -14.09 -9.15 -22.89
CA TRP A 129 -12.77 -9.78 -22.99
C TRP A 129 -12.29 -10.25 -21.61
N ILE A 130 -12.51 -9.46 -20.57
CA ILE A 130 -12.12 -9.83 -19.19
C ILE A 130 -12.92 -11.03 -18.71
N GLU A 131 -14.23 -11.09 -18.96
CA GLU A 131 -15.04 -12.25 -18.59
C GLU A 131 -14.54 -13.52 -19.28
N THR A 132 -14.24 -13.43 -20.58
CA THR A 132 -13.67 -14.53 -21.35
C THR A 132 -12.32 -14.97 -20.78
N PHE A 133 -11.46 -14.00 -20.44
CA PHE A 133 -10.14 -14.26 -19.85
C PHE A 133 -10.28 -14.96 -18.49
N LEU A 134 -11.08 -14.41 -17.57
CA LEU A 134 -11.27 -14.94 -16.22
C LEU A 134 -11.84 -16.37 -16.21
N ASN A 135 -12.69 -16.71 -17.18
CA ASN A 135 -13.23 -18.06 -17.33
C ASN A 135 -12.16 -19.09 -17.77
N GLY A 136 -11.11 -18.65 -18.46
CA GLY A 136 -10.01 -19.52 -18.90
C GLY A 136 -8.88 -19.68 -17.87
N VAL A 137 -8.71 -18.69 -16.98
CA VAL A 137 -7.55 -18.63 -16.08
C VAL A 137 -7.49 -19.77 -15.09
N GLU A 138 -8.62 -20.28 -14.60
CA GLU A 138 -8.62 -21.39 -13.62
C GLU A 138 -8.04 -22.67 -14.25
N ALA A 139 -8.45 -22.99 -15.47
CA ALA A 139 -7.91 -24.12 -16.22
C ALA A 139 -6.43 -23.92 -16.59
N GLU A 140 -6.01 -22.69 -16.89
CA GLU A 140 -4.60 -22.36 -17.17
C GLU A 140 -3.73 -22.50 -15.92
N ALA A 141 -4.22 -22.03 -14.76
CA ALA A 141 -3.54 -22.18 -13.49
C ALA A 141 -3.37 -23.65 -13.13
N ASP A 142 -4.41 -24.47 -13.29
CA ASP A 142 -4.34 -25.92 -13.05
C ASP A 142 -3.35 -26.62 -13.99
N ALA A 143 -3.36 -26.28 -15.29
CA ALA A 143 -2.42 -26.80 -16.27
C ALA A 143 -0.95 -26.47 -15.91
N ALA A 144 -0.72 -25.28 -15.33
CA ALA A 144 0.56 -24.84 -14.81
C ALA A 144 0.93 -25.46 -13.43
N LYS A 145 0.11 -26.37 -12.89
CA LYS A 145 0.23 -26.93 -11.52
C LYS A 145 0.17 -25.86 -10.42
N GLY A 146 -0.51 -24.76 -10.72
CA GLY A 146 -0.79 -23.67 -9.81
C GLY A 146 -2.13 -23.78 -9.13
N GLU A 147 -2.59 -22.67 -8.55
CA GLU A 147 -3.93 -22.50 -7.99
C GLU A 147 -4.32 -21.01 -8.01
N VAL A 148 -5.62 -20.73 -8.11
CA VAL A 148 -6.16 -19.39 -7.91
C VAL A 148 -6.30 -19.15 -6.40
N THR A 149 -5.62 -18.15 -5.86
CA THR A 149 -5.63 -17.83 -4.42
C THR A 149 -6.70 -16.81 -4.07
N THR A 150 -6.90 -15.82 -4.94
CA THR A 150 -7.84 -14.72 -4.74
C THR A 150 -8.57 -14.47 -6.04
N ARG A 151 -9.89 -14.28 -5.96
CA ARG A 151 -10.69 -13.75 -7.06
C ARG A 151 -11.72 -12.79 -6.49
N GLN A 152 -11.62 -11.53 -6.87
CA GLN A 152 -12.52 -10.48 -6.41
C GLN A 152 -12.94 -9.62 -7.59
N THR A 153 -14.21 -9.22 -7.58
CA THR A 153 -14.79 -8.27 -8.53
C THR A 153 -15.46 -7.18 -7.73
N THR A 154 -15.14 -5.94 -8.05
CA THR A 154 -15.72 -4.74 -7.45
C THR A 154 -16.38 -3.92 -8.54
N ALA A 155 -17.63 -3.53 -8.31
CA ALA A 155 -18.40 -2.68 -9.20
C ALA A 155 -18.62 -1.32 -8.53
N GLU A 156 -18.37 -0.24 -9.26
CA GLU A 156 -18.61 1.13 -8.82
C GLU A 156 -19.64 1.78 -9.74
N ASP A 157 -20.73 2.27 -9.17
CA ASP A 157 -21.77 2.99 -9.92
C ASP A 157 -21.35 4.45 -10.11
N LEU A 158 -21.05 4.82 -11.35
CA LEU A 158 -20.68 6.16 -11.78
C LEU A 158 -21.83 6.90 -12.46
N THR A 159 -23.04 6.34 -12.46
CA THR A 159 -24.21 6.88 -13.17
C THR A 159 -24.51 8.31 -12.73
N VAL A 160 -24.60 8.55 -11.42
CA VAL A 160 -24.87 9.89 -10.86
C VAL A 160 -23.76 10.87 -11.23
N THR A 161 -22.50 10.45 -11.10
CA THR A 161 -21.32 11.30 -11.39
C THR A 161 -21.26 11.69 -12.87
N ILE A 162 -21.53 10.75 -13.78
CA ILE A 162 -21.54 11.01 -15.22
C ILE A 162 -22.70 11.92 -15.61
N ILE A 163 -23.91 11.66 -15.09
CA ILE A 163 -25.08 12.51 -15.36
C ILE A 163 -24.85 13.95 -14.87
N ASP A 164 -24.34 14.12 -13.64
CA ASP A 164 -24.02 15.45 -13.09
C ASP A 164 -22.93 16.16 -13.92
N THR A 165 -21.85 15.46 -14.24
CA THR A 165 -20.77 16.03 -15.06
C THR A 165 -21.28 16.45 -16.44
N ASN A 166 -22.17 15.67 -17.05
CA ASN A 166 -22.79 16.00 -18.33
C ASN A 166 -23.71 17.22 -18.23
N ALA A 167 -24.53 17.30 -17.17
CA ALA A 167 -25.40 18.44 -16.92
C ALA A 167 -24.58 19.73 -16.70
N ARG A 168 -23.49 19.65 -15.94
CA ARG A 168 -22.55 20.77 -15.75
C ARG A 168 -21.88 21.20 -17.04
N LEU A 169 -21.47 20.24 -17.89
CA LEU A 169 -20.90 20.54 -19.20
C LEU A 169 -21.88 21.31 -20.08
N HIS A 170 -23.13 20.84 -20.19
CA HIS A 170 -24.16 21.54 -20.96
C HIS A 170 -24.48 22.94 -20.42
N ALA A 171 -24.47 23.12 -19.10
CA ALA A 171 -24.67 24.43 -18.50
C ALA A 171 -23.54 25.42 -18.87
N GLN A 172 -22.29 24.95 -18.90
CA GLN A 172 -21.15 25.77 -19.33
C GLN A 172 -21.18 26.06 -20.84
N GLU A 173 -21.51 25.09 -21.68
CA GLU A 173 -21.68 25.32 -23.13
C GLU A 173 -22.81 26.32 -23.43
N ALA A 174 -23.90 26.28 -22.66
CA ALA A 174 -24.97 27.27 -22.76
C ALA A 174 -24.54 28.67 -22.26
N LEU A 175 -23.63 28.74 -21.28
CA LEU A 175 -23.04 30.01 -20.84
C LEU A 175 -22.09 30.57 -21.91
N GLN A 176 -21.21 29.73 -22.47
CA GLN A 176 -20.32 30.09 -23.57
C GLN A 176 -21.11 30.70 -24.72
N LYS A 177 -22.16 30.02 -25.20
CA LYS A 177 -23.00 30.50 -26.30
C LYS A 177 -23.66 31.85 -25.99
N ARG A 178 -24.06 32.09 -24.74
CA ARG A 178 -24.63 33.39 -24.33
C ARG A 178 -23.58 34.49 -24.31
N ILE A 179 -22.35 34.18 -23.90
CA ILE A 179 -21.24 35.14 -23.93
C ILE A 179 -20.87 35.48 -25.38
N GLU A 180 -20.81 34.48 -26.26
CA GLU A 180 -20.56 34.67 -27.70
C GLU A 180 -21.66 35.53 -28.36
N ASP A 181 -22.93 35.26 -28.05
CA ASP A 181 -24.06 36.05 -28.55
C ASP A 181 -24.03 37.51 -28.06
N LEU A 182 -23.60 37.75 -26.82
CA LEU A 182 -23.39 39.10 -26.28
C LEU A 182 -22.24 39.84 -26.99
N LEU A 183 -21.16 39.13 -27.33
CA LEU A 183 -20.02 39.67 -28.08
C LEU A 183 -20.40 40.03 -29.52
N GLU A 184 -21.25 39.24 -30.17
CA GLU A 184 -21.67 39.47 -31.56
C GLU A 184 -22.69 40.62 -31.67
N ASN A 185 -23.65 40.70 -30.73
CA ASN A 185 -24.80 41.60 -30.87
C ASN A 185 -24.68 42.93 -30.11
N ARG A 186 -23.68 43.11 -29.24
CA ARG A 186 -23.58 44.31 -28.39
C ARG A 186 -22.26 45.06 -28.61
N PRO A 187 -22.27 46.24 -29.26
CA PRO A 187 -21.12 47.13 -29.27
C PRO A 187 -20.94 47.73 -27.86
N GLY A 188 -19.83 47.38 -27.20
CA GLY A 188 -19.44 47.89 -25.88
C GLY A 188 -18.13 48.69 -25.91
N ASP A 189 -17.75 49.28 -24.77
CA ASP A 189 -16.43 49.89 -24.59
C ASP A 189 -15.31 48.82 -24.65
N LEU A 190 -14.08 49.22 -25.03
CA LEU A 190 -12.96 48.29 -25.16
C LEU A 190 -12.66 47.55 -23.84
N GLY A 191 -12.88 48.18 -22.68
CA GLY A 191 -12.72 47.55 -21.38
C GLY A 191 -13.72 46.40 -21.17
N GLU A 192 -15.00 46.62 -21.48
CA GLU A 192 -16.06 45.61 -21.33
C GLU A 192 -15.86 44.43 -22.28
N LEU A 193 -15.34 44.70 -23.48
CA LEU A 193 -14.97 43.66 -24.45
C LEU A 193 -13.86 42.76 -23.90
N LEU A 194 -12.77 43.35 -23.41
CA LEU A 194 -11.63 42.60 -22.85
C LEU A 194 -12.04 41.77 -21.62
N ASP A 195 -12.91 42.29 -20.76
CA ASP A 195 -13.41 41.55 -19.60
C ASP A 195 -14.32 40.38 -20.02
N THR A 196 -15.14 40.58 -21.06
CA THR A 196 -15.98 39.50 -21.63
C THR A 196 -15.13 38.42 -22.30
N GLU A 197 -14.08 38.78 -23.03
CA GLU A 197 -13.13 37.81 -23.61
C GLU A 197 -12.37 37.01 -22.55
N ARG A 198 -11.97 37.64 -21.44
CA ARG A 198 -11.37 36.94 -20.30
C ARG A 198 -12.32 35.92 -19.70
N GLU A 199 -13.59 36.30 -19.56
CA GLU A 199 -14.62 35.40 -19.04
C GLU A 199 -14.90 34.25 -20.00
N LEU A 200 -14.94 34.49 -21.31
CA LEU A 200 -15.04 33.45 -22.33
C LEU A 200 -13.87 32.46 -22.23
N ALA A 201 -12.64 32.97 -22.09
CA ALA A 201 -11.45 32.12 -21.92
C ALA A 201 -11.54 31.26 -20.63
N ARG A 202 -12.06 31.84 -19.54
CA ARG A 202 -12.31 31.11 -18.28
C ARG A 202 -13.33 29.99 -18.47
N VAL A 203 -14.45 30.26 -19.14
CA VAL A 203 -15.50 29.27 -19.41
C VAL A 203 -15.00 28.15 -20.31
N ASN A 204 -14.23 28.48 -21.35
CA ASN A 204 -13.61 27.49 -22.23
C ASN A 204 -12.67 26.54 -21.45
N GLY A 205 -11.87 27.09 -20.53
CA GLY A 205 -11.03 26.27 -19.65
C GLY A 205 -11.83 25.29 -18.77
N GLU A 206 -12.98 25.73 -18.24
CA GLU A 206 -13.89 24.87 -17.47
C GLU A 206 -14.52 23.78 -18.35
N ILE A 207 -14.97 24.13 -19.56
CA ILE A 207 -15.52 23.17 -20.54
C ILE A 207 -14.51 22.09 -20.89
N ASP A 208 -13.26 22.47 -21.17
CA ASP A 208 -12.20 21.52 -21.51
C ASP A 208 -11.87 20.57 -20.34
N SER A 209 -11.85 21.11 -19.12
CA SER A 209 -11.69 20.32 -17.89
C SER A 209 -12.83 19.30 -17.70
N LEU A 210 -14.09 19.74 -17.89
CA LEU A 210 -15.27 18.87 -17.80
C LEU A 210 -15.27 17.80 -18.91
N LYS A 211 -14.90 18.15 -20.14
CA LYS A 211 -14.76 17.21 -21.26
C LYS A 211 -13.67 16.17 -20.98
N SER A 212 -12.54 16.58 -20.41
CA SER A 212 -11.47 15.66 -19.99
C SER A 212 -11.95 14.71 -18.89
N SER A 213 -12.64 15.25 -17.88
CA SER A 213 -13.21 14.47 -16.77
C SER A 213 -14.24 13.45 -17.27
N MET A 214 -15.12 13.86 -18.20
CA MET A 214 -16.10 12.98 -18.83
C MET A 214 -15.43 11.83 -19.58
N LYS A 215 -14.39 12.12 -20.38
CA LYS A 215 -13.63 11.08 -21.10
C LYS A 215 -13.01 10.08 -20.13
N ALA A 216 -12.45 10.54 -19.01
CA ALA A 216 -11.88 9.66 -18.00
C ALA A 216 -12.93 8.75 -17.33
N LEU A 217 -14.11 9.29 -16.99
CA LEU A 217 -15.22 8.51 -16.44
C LEU A 217 -15.72 7.47 -17.44
N MET A 218 -15.95 7.86 -18.69
CA MET A 218 -16.38 6.95 -19.75
C MET A 218 -15.34 5.86 -20.02
N GLN A 219 -14.05 6.18 -19.94
CA GLN A 219 -13.00 5.18 -20.07
C GLN A 219 -13.05 4.14 -18.94
N ARG A 220 -13.39 4.52 -17.71
CA ARG A 220 -13.53 3.57 -16.58
C ARG A 220 -14.73 2.64 -16.75
N VAL A 221 -15.80 3.11 -17.38
CA VAL A 221 -17.00 2.31 -17.66
C VAL A 221 -16.76 1.37 -18.83
N ASN A 222 -16.16 1.87 -19.91
CA ASN A 222 -15.94 1.10 -21.14
C ASN A 222 -14.81 0.07 -21.00
N MET A 223 -13.82 0.34 -20.13
CA MET A 223 -12.65 -0.52 -19.94
C MET A 223 -12.53 -0.88 -18.46
N SER A 224 -12.78 -2.14 -18.14
CA SER A 224 -12.59 -2.67 -16.80
C SER A 224 -11.09 -2.87 -16.51
N GLN A 225 -10.71 -2.70 -15.26
CA GLN A 225 -9.34 -2.92 -14.80
C GLN A 225 -9.21 -4.35 -14.28
N LEU A 226 -8.15 -5.05 -14.68
CA LEU A 226 -7.77 -6.35 -14.12
C LEU A 226 -6.36 -6.25 -13.54
N SER A 227 -6.22 -6.62 -12.27
CA SER A 227 -4.94 -6.79 -11.60
C SER A 227 -4.72 -8.27 -11.32
N VAL A 228 -3.63 -8.82 -11.85
CA VAL A 228 -3.21 -10.19 -11.60
C VAL A 228 -1.93 -10.15 -10.79
N SER A 229 -1.93 -10.77 -9.61
CA SER A 229 -0.71 -11.03 -8.83
C SER A 229 -0.29 -12.48 -9.03
N TYR A 230 1.01 -12.68 -9.21
CA TYR A 230 1.62 -14.00 -9.33
C TYR A 230 2.57 -14.18 -8.15
N GLU A 231 2.37 -15.26 -7.42
CA GLU A 231 3.20 -15.64 -6.29
C GLU A 231 3.72 -17.05 -6.45
N THR A 232 4.89 -17.33 -5.90
CA THR A 232 5.43 -18.68 -5.89
C THR A 232 4.60 -19.59 -4.99
N LYS A 233 4.29 -20.79 -5.49
CA LYS A 233 3.72 -21.88 -4.70
C LYS A 233 4.76 -22.42 -3.72
N ARG A 234 4.80 -21.85 -2.52
CA ARG A 234 5.58 -22.40 -1.41
C ARG A 234 4.91 -23.68 -0.94
N ASN A 235 5.58 -24.81 -1.16
CA ASN A 235 5.18 -26.06 -0.53
C ASN A 235 5.49 -25.93 0.97
N PRO A 236 4.49 -25.99 1.88
CA PRO A 236 4.74 -25.82 3.33
C PRO A 236 5.60 -26.95 3.93
N VAL A 237 5.89 -28.00 3.17
CA VAL A 237 6.46 -29.26 3.66
C VAL A 237 7.98 -29.40 3.54
N SER A 238 8.70 -28.58 2.77
CA SER A 238 10.16 -28.77 2.61
C SER A 238 11.00 -27.78 3.42
N SER A 239 10.61 -26.51 3.49
CA SER A 239 11.38 -25.50 4.23
C SER A 239 10.87 -25.32 5.67
N SER A 240 9.55 -25.21 5.91
CA SER A 240 9.02 -24.95 7.26
C SER A 240 9.10 -26.15 8.22
N ALA A 241 9.14 -27.39 7.73
CA ALA A 241 9.26 -28.57 8.59
C ALA A 241 10.70 -28.78 9.12
N LEU A 242 11.71 -28.35 8.35
CA LEU A 242 13.12 -28.50 8.70
C LEU A 242 13.77 -27.20 9.21
N SER A 243 13.17 -26.03 8.97
CA SER A 243 13.65 -24.75 9.50
C SER A 243 13.83 -24.75 11.02
N PRO A 244 12.88 -25.26 11.84
CA PRO A 244 13.05 -25.30 13.28
C PRO A 244 14.23 -26.17 13.74
N LEU A 245 14.55 -27.22 12.98
CA LEU A 245 15.71 -28.07 13.24
C LEU A 245 17.01 -27.34 12.85
N GLY A 246 17.06 -26.72 11.67
CA GLY A 246 18.21 -25.93 11.22
C GLY A 246 18.54 -24.77 12.16
N ASP A 247 17.52 -24.03 12.60
CA ASP A 247 17.66 -22.92 13.54
C ASP A 247 18.12 -23.40 14.93
N ALA A 248 17.62 -24.55 15.40
CA ALA A 248 18.07 -25.16 16.65
C ALA A 248 19.53 -25.62 16.59
N PHE A 249 19.96 -26.23 15.48
CA PHE A 249 21.36 -26.62 15.29
C PHE A 249 22.29 -25.40 15.13
N GLY A 250 21.88 -24.38 14.36
CA GLY A 250 22.62 -23.13 14.22
C GLY A 250 22.79 -22.40 15.56
N GLY A 251 21.71 -22.31 16.35
CA GLY A 251 21.74 -21.77 17.70
C GLY A 251 22.65 -22.55 18.64
N PHE A 252 22.67 -23.88 18.55
CA PHE A 252 23.59 -24.72 19.32
C PHE A 252 25.06 -24.44 18.98
N PHE A 253 25.43 -24.40 17.70
CA PHE A 253 26.81 -24.13 17.28
C PHE A 253 27.26 -22.72 17.62
N TYR A 254 26.38 -21.71 17.48
CA TYR A 254 26.68 -20.34 17.88
C TYR A 254 26.97 -20.26 19.38
N ASN A 255 26.11 -20.84 20.23
CA ASN A 255 26.30 -20.86 21.68
C ASN A 255 27.54 -21.67 22.12
N LEU A 256 27.84 -22.77 21.43
CA LEU A 256 29.05 -23.55 21.68
C LEU A 256 30.31 -22.75 21.32
N SER A 257 30.30 -22.09 20.15
CA SER A 257 31.43 -21.27 19.69
C SER A 257 31.66 -20.07 20.60
N SER A 258 30.59 -19.43 21.09
CA SER A 258 30.67 -18.30 21.99
C SER A 258 31.15 -18.71 23.39
N ALA A 259 30.72 -19.87 23.90
CA ALA A 259 31.22 -20.43 25.15
C ALA A 259 32.72 -20.78 25.05
N LEU A 260 33.15 -21.40 23.94
CA LEU A 260 34.55 -21.70 23.70
C LEU A 260 35.40 -20.42 23.58
N ALA A 261 34.91 -19.42 22.84
CA ALA A 261 35.56 -18.12 22.73
C ALA A 261 35.69 -17.46 24.11
N ALA A 262 34.64 -17.48 24.93
CA ALA A 262 34.67 -16.92 26.28
C ALA A 262 35.73 -17.57 27.18
N VAL A 263 35.90 -18.91 27.10
CA VAL A 263 36.96 -19.61 27.84
C VAL A 263 38.35 -19.18 27.36
N ILE A 264 38.57 -19.13 26.05
CA ILE A 264 39.84 -18.70 25.46
C ILE A 264 40.17 -17.26 25.86
N THR A 265 39.19 -16.36 25.79
CA THR A 265 39.35 -14.96 26.20
C THR A 265 39.62 -14.84 27.70
N ALA A 266 38.95 -15.63 28.54
CA ALA A 266 39.17 -15.65 29.98
C ALA A 266 40.62 -16.06 30.33
N PHE A 267 41.18 -17.06 29.64
CA PHE A 267 42.58 -17.42 29.79
C PHE A 267 43.52 -16.34 29.23
N ALA A 268 43.26 -15.82 28.03
CA ALA A 268 44.09 -14.79 27.41
C ALA A 268 44.21 -13.52 28.26
N VAL A 269 43.11 -13.09 28.89
CA VAL A 269 43.06 -11.91 29.75
C VAL A 269 43.50 -12.24 31.18
N GLY A 270 43.11 -13.40 31.73
CA GLY A 270 43.36 -13.76 33.12
C GLY A 270 44.81 -14.14 33.43
N LEU A 271 45.51 -14.77 32.47
CA LEU A 271 46.86 -15.29 32.66
C LEU A 271 47.90 -14.17 32.92
N PRO A 272 47.89 -13.02 32.20
CA PRO A 272 48.73 -11.86 32.56
C PRO A 272 48.50 -11.33 33.98
N TRP A 273 47.25 -11.25 34.43
CA TRP A 273 46.93 -10.77 35.79
C TRP A 273 47.37 -11.76 36.86
N LEU A 274 47.20 -13.07 36.63
CA LEU A 274 47.71 -14.10 37.54
C LEU A 274 49.24 -14.04 37.68
N ILE A 275 49.97 -13.80 36.58
CA ILE A 275 51.42 -13.61 36.63
C ILE A 275 51.77 -12.35 37.44
N LEU A 276 51.10 -11.23 37.21
CA LEU A 276 51.35 -9.99 37.96
C LEU A 276 51.08 -10.15 39.46
N ILE A 277 49.96 -10.79 39.84
CA ILE A 277 49.63 -11.08 41.24
C ILE A 277 50.67 -12.02 41.86
N GLY A 278 51.11 -13.05 41.13
CA GLY A 278 52.16 -13.97 41.60
C GLY A 278 53.49 -13.26 41.86
N VAL A 279 53.92 -12.39 40.94
CA VAL A 279 55.14 -11.57 41.12
C VAL A 279 54.99 -10.58 42.27
N PHE A 280 53.82 -9.95 42.40
CA PHE A 280 53.54 -9.01 43.49
C PHE A 280 53.56 -9.70 44.86
N LEU A 281 52.90 -10.86 45.01
CA LEU A 281 52.92 -11.67 46.23
C LEU A 281 54.34 -12.16 46.55
N TRP A 282 55.11 -12.58 45.54
CA TRP A 282 56.50 -12.99 45.73
C TRP A 282 57.38 -11.84 46.23
N LEU A 283 57.25 -10.65 45.63
CA LEU A 283 57.95 -9.45 46.09
C LEU A 283 57.49 -9.04 47.50
N TRP A 284 56.20 -9.09 47.80
CA TRP A 284 55.66 -8.75 49.12
C TRP A 284 56.17 -9.72 50.20
N LEU A 285 56.11 -11.04 49.96
CA LEU A 285 56.67 -12.04 50.87
C LEU A 285 58.20 -11.91 51.01
N LYS A 286 58.92 -11.60 49.94
CA LYS A 286 60.38 -11.50 50.02
C LYS A 286 60.86 -10.21 50.68
N LEU A 287 60.16 -9.09 50.47
CA LEU A 287 60.63 -7.76 50.87
C LEU A 287 60.02 -7.28 52.20
N ILE A 288 58.76 -7.62 52.48
CA ILE A 288 58.01 -7.12 53.65
C ILE A 288 57.97 -8.15 54.78
N TRP A 289 57.88 -9.44 54.47
CA TRP A 289 57.89 -10.52 55.47
C TRP A 289 59.14 -10.55 56.37
N PRO A 290 60.39 -10.32 55.89
CA PRO A 290 61.55 -10.22 56.77
C PRO A 290 61.59 -8.92 57.61
N ARG A 291 60.86 -7.87 57.21
CA ARG A 291 60.75 -6.62 57.99
C ARG A 291 59.72 -6.72 59.11
N ILE A 292 58.62 -7.44 58.89
CA ILE A 292 57.60 -7.68 59.92
C ILE A 292 58.14 -8.63 61.01
N ARG A 293 58.98 -9.61 60.66
CA ARG A 293 59.65 -10.49 61.63
C ARG A 293 60.71 -9.80 62.50
N ARG A 294 61.23 -8.62 62.10
CA ARG A 294 62.28 -7.89 62.84
C ARG A 294 61.75 -6.84 63.84
N LYS A 295 60.44 -6.66 63.98
CA LYS A 295 59.82 -5.78 65.01
C LYS A 295 59.24 -6.54 66.21
N LYS A 296 59.58 -7.82 66.36
CA LYS A 296 59.15 -8.68 67.48
C LYS A 296 60.31 -9.33 68.25
N SER A 297 61.49 -8.71 68.19
CA SER A 297 62.59 -8.94 69.13
C SER A 297 62.95 -7.63 69.80
#